data_AF-A0A962IPC9-F1
#
_entry.id   AF-A0A962IPC9-F1
#
_cell.length_a   1.000
_cell.length_b   1.000
_cell.length_c   1.000
_cell.angle_alpha   90.00
_cell.angle_beta   90.00
_cell.angle_gamma   90.00
#
_symmetry.space_group_name_H-M   'P 1'
#
loop_
_entity.id
_entity.type
_entity.pdbx_description
1 polymer ?
#
loop_
_entity_poly.entity_id
_entity_poly.type
_entity_poly.pdbx_seq_one_letter_code
_entity_poly.pdbx_strand_id
1 'polypeptide(L)' 'MSSKPFRLQPEQLRPIVVGYGGGIATDRIMKDGARIGYCYREHPDSAVDSGWRFFAGDESQAYVDDPTHLA' A
#
# COMPACT_ATOMS: atom_id res chain seq x y z
N MET A 1 -19.03 -5.31 -0.66
CA MET A 1 -17.58 -5.09 -0.52
C MET A 1 -17.36 -4.46 0.85
N SER A 2 -16.72 -5.17 1.78
CA SER A 2 -16.52 -4.65 3.14
C SER A 2 -15.51 -3.50 3.13
N SER A 3 -15.80 -2.42 3.84
CA SER A 3 -14.89 -1.28 3.96
C SER A 3 -13.69 -1.67 4.84
N LYS A 4 -12.48 -1.60 4.28
CA LYS A 4 -11.24 -1.83 5.02
C LYS A 4 -10.94 -0.59 5.87
N PRO A 5 -10.72 -0.71 7.19
CA PRO A 5 -10.56 0.45 8.05
C PRO A 5 -9.13 0.99 7.95
N PHE A 6 -8.92 1.98 7.08
CA PHE A 6 -7.64 2.69 6.93
C PHE A 6 -7.41 3.69 8.06
N ARG A 7 -6.14 3.96 8.37
CA ARG A 7 -5.75 4.94 9.41
C ARG A 7 -6.09 6.37 9.02
N LEU A 8 -5.93 6.70 7.73
CA LEU A 8 -6.22 8.01 7.17
C LEU A 8 -7.38 7.89 6.20
N GLN A 9 -8.37 8.75 6.37
CA GLN A 9 -9.47 8.90 5.45
C GLN A 9 -9.04 9.73 4.23
N PRO A 10 -9.71 9.59 3.07
CA PRO A 10 -9.34 10.31 1.85
C PRO A 10 -9.21 11.82 2.03
N GLU A 11 -10.03 12.42 2.89
CA GLU A 11 -10.03 13.87 3.16
C GLU A 11 -8.80 14.33 3.95
N GLN A 12 -8.09 13.40 4.60
CA GLN A 12 -6.86 13.67 5.35
C GLN A 12 -5.61 13.53 4.46
N LEU A 13 -5.73 12.97 3.26
CA LEU A 13 -4.61 12.76 2.35
C LEU A 13 -4.26 14.05 1.62
N ARG A 14 -2.96 14.35 1.57
CA ARG A 14 -2.43 15.47 0.77
C ARG A 14 -2.07 14.96 -0.64
N PRO A 15 -2.47 15.66 -1.71
CA PRO A 15 -2.14 15.26 -3.09
C PRO A 15 -0.71 15.65 -3.44
N ILE A 16 0.28 14.95 -2.88
CA ILE A 16 1.71 15.23 -3.08
C ILE A 16 2.20 14.68 -4.42
N VAL A 17 1.70 13.49 -4.81
CA VAL A 17 2.07 12.80 -6.05
C VAL A 17 0.78 12.43 -6.77
N VAL A 18 0.53 13.04 -7.93
CA VAL A 18 -0.68 12.84 -8.73
C VAL A 18 -0.32 12.46 -10.16
N GLY A 19 -1.14 11.64 -10.82
CA GLY A 19 -0.95 11.25 -12.22
C GLY A 19 0.00 10.07 -12.48
N TYR A 20 0.46 9.37 -11.43
CA TYR A 20 1.40 8.25 -11.55
C TYR A 20 0.76 6.86 -11.36
N GLY A 21 -0.57 6.79 -11.24
CA GLY A 21 -1.29 5.56 -10.88
C GLY A 21 -1.29 5.30 -9.37
N GLY A 22 -1.70 4.09 -8.99
CA GLY A 22 -1.67 3.55 -7.63
C GLY A 22 -0.43 2.69 -7.41
N GLY A 23 -0.02 2.56 -6.15
CA GLY A 23 0.94 1.54 -5.72
C GLY A 23 0.30 0.70 -4.63
N ILE A 24 0.89 -0.44 -4.33
CA ILE A 24 0.39 -1.35 -3.29
C ILE A 24 1.17 -1.14 -2.00
N ALA A 25 0.45 -1.02 -0.89
CA ALA A 25 1.04 -0.91 0.44
C ALA A 25 0.43 -1.92 1.40
N THR A 26 1.23 -2.38 2.37
CA THR A 26 0.75 -3.29 3.42
C THR A 26 -0.14 -2.59 4.45
N ASP A 27 -0.96 -3.38 5.13
CA ASP A 27 -1.79 -2.94 6.24
C ASP A 27 -1.01 -2.39 7.42
N ARG A 28 0.25 -2.82 7.61
CA ARG A 28 1.16 -2.19 8.57
C ARG A 28 1.29 -0.69 8.31
N ILE A 29 1.36 -0.28 7.04
CA ILE A 29 1.40 1.13 6.66
C ILE A 29 -0.03 1.72 6.66
N MET A 30 -0.96 1.09 5.95
CA MET A 30 -2.26 1.70 5.63
C MET A 30 -3.25 1.72 6.81
N LYS A 31 -3.10 0.80 7.77
CA LYS A 31 -3.99 0.67 8.94
C LYS A 31 -3.27 0.97 10.25
N ASP A 32 -2.06 0.44 10.43
CA ASP A 32 -1.34 0.65 11.69
C ASP A 32 -0.54 1.97 11.66
N GLY A 33 -0.26 2.49 10.46
CA GLY A 33 0.56 3.69 10.23
C GLY A 33 2.00 3.51 10.66
N ALA A 34 2.53 2.31 10.46
CA ALA A 34 3.96 2.07 10.43
C ALA A 34 4.63 2.94 9.34
N ARG A 35 5.90 3.26 9.56
CA ARG A 35 6.71 3.93 8.54
C ARG A 35 7.06 2.92 7.45
N ILE A 36 7.24 3.42 6.22
CA ILE A 36 7.82 2.61 5.13
C ILE A 36 9.25 2.27 5.52
N GLY A 37 9.55 0.98 5.65
CA GLY A 37 10.89 0.46 5.89
C GLY A 37 11.64 0.19 4.58
N TYR A 38 10.94 -0.36 3.59
CA TYR A 38 11.49 -0.54 2.25
C TYR A 38 10.41 -0.44 1.18
N CYS A 39 10.85 -0.18 -0.06
CA CYS A 39 10.01 -0.21 -1.23
C CYS A 39 10.79 -0.74 -2.42
N TYR A 40 10.09 -1.36 -3.35
CA TYR A 40 10.66 -1.78 -4.63
C TYR A 40 9.62 -1.59 -5.73
N ARG A 41 10.08 -1.72 -6.97
CA ARG A 41 9.22 -1.61 -8.14
C ARG A 41 9.27 -2.89 -8.95
N GLU A 42 8.11 -3.42 -9.29
CA GLU A 42 7.94 -4.52 -10.23
C GLU A 42 7.24 -4.07 -11.51
N HIS A 43 7.07 -5.00 -12.46
CA HIS A 43 6.33 -4.71 -13.67
C HIS A 43 4.86 -4.43 -13.31
N PRO A 44 4.28 -3.31 -13.77
CA PRO A 44 2.87 -3.02 -13.51
C PRO A 44 1.93 -4.10 -14.00
N ASP A 45 0.89 -4.39 -13.21
CA ASP A 45 -0.15 -5.35 -13.60
C ASP A 45 -1.27 -4.71 -14.44
N SER A 46 -1.37 -3.38 -14.43
CA SER A 46 -2.38 -2.63 -15.19
C SER A 46 -1.95 -1.20 -15.48
N ALA A 47 -2.69 -0.48 -16.33
CA ALA A 47 -2.42 0.92 -16.64
C ALA A 47 -2.56 1.87 -15.42
N VAL A 48 -3.30 1.45 -14.39
CA VAL A 48 -3.45 2.21 -13.14
C VAL A 48 -2.48 1.75 -12.07
N ASP A 49 -1.76 0.65 -12.26
CA ASP A 49 -0.70 0.20 -11.35
C ASP A 49 0.62 0.88 -11.75
N SER A 50 1.29 1.50 -10.79
CA SER A 50 2.60 2.11 -10.99
C SER A 50 3.74 1.08 -10.92
N GLY A 51 3.45 -0.11 -10.38
CA GLY A 51 4.40 -1.18 -10.05
C GLY A 51 5.09 -0.98 -8.70
N TRP A 52 4.82 0.12 -7.98
CA TRP A 52 5.44 0.36 -6.66
C TRP A 52 4.79 -0.47 -5.56
N ARG A 53 5.63 -1.09 -4.74
CA ARG A 53 5.25 -1.88 -3.58
C ARG A 53 5.92 -1.33 -2.32
N PHE A 54 5.15 -1.10 -1.25
CA PHE A 54 5.60 -0.45 -0.01
C PHE A 54 5.35 -1.35 1.20
N PHE A 55 6.38 -1.49 2.05
CA PHE A 55 6.36 -2.39 3.22
C PHE A 55 6.94 -1.69 4.45
N ALA A 56 6.47 -2.08 5.64
CA ALA A 56 7.03 -1.61 6.90
C ALA A 56 8.38 -2.26 7.22
N GLY A 57 8.65 -3.46 6.70
CA GLY A 57 9.89 -4.20 6.91
C GLY A 57 9.82 -5.27 7.99
N ASP A 58 8.71 -5.33 8.74
CA ASP A 58 8.48 -6.30 9.82
C ASP A 58 7.45 -7.38 9.45
N GLU A 59 6.91 -7.33 8.23
CA GLU A 59 5.97 -8.32 7.72
C GLU A 59 6.64 -9.67 7.45
N SER A 60 5.97 -10.76 7.84
CA SER A 60 6.38 -12.11 7.48
C SER A 60 5.93 -12.48 6.07
N GLN A 61 6.57 -13.48 5.45
CA GLN A 61 6.17 -13.96 4.12
C GLN A 61 4.69 -14.39 4.10
N ALA A 62 4.26 -15.19 5.08
CA ALA A 62 2.87 -15.64 5.18
C ALA A 62 1.86 -14.50 5.33
N TYR A 63 2.27 -13.37 5.91
CA TYR A 63 1.44 -12.17 5.98
C TYR A 63 1.31 -11.49 4.61
N VAL A 64 2.41 -11.36 3.88
CA VAL A 64 2.46 -10.73 2.55
C VAL A 64 1.76 -11.58 1.49
N ASP A 65 1.81 -12.90 1.62
CA ASP A 65 1.15 -13.85 0.71
C ASP A 65 -0.38 -13.78 0.78
N ASP A 66 -0.94 -13.20 1.84
CA ASP A 66 -2.38 -12.96 1.97
C ASP A 66 -2.74 -11.58 1.36
N PRO A 67 -3.40 -11.55 0.19
CA PRO A 67 -3.74 -10.29 -0.48
C PRO A 67 -4.72 -9.42 0.32
N THR A 68 -5.39 -9.96 1.34
CA THR A 68 -6.27 -9.16 2.21
C THR A 68 -5.49 -8.18 3.09
N HIS A 69 -4.19 -8.38 3.27
CA HIS A 69 -3.29 -7.46 3.98
C HIS A 69 -2.69 -6.37 3.07
N LEU A 70 -3.04 -6.35 1.79
CA LEU A 70 -2.55 -5.39 0.80
C LEU A 70 -3.67 -4.40 0.43
N ALA A 71 -3.28 -3.17 0.07
CA ALA A 71 -4.18 -2.11 -0.36
C ALA A 71 -3.57 -1.34 -1.53
#